data_AF-A0A843HWS7-F1
#
_entry.id   AF-A0A843HWS7-F1
#
_cell.length_a   1.000
_cell.length_b   1.000
_cell.length_c   1.000
_cell.angle_alpha   90.00
_cell.angle_beta   90.00
_cell.angle_gamma   90.00
#
_symmetry.space_group_name_H-M   'P 1'
#
loop_
_entity.id
_entity.type
_entity.pdbx_description
1 polymer ?
#
loop_
_entity_poly.entity_id
_entity_poly.type
_entity_poly.pdbx_seq_one_letter_code
_entity_poly.pdbx_strand_id
1 'polypeptide(L)'
;MSHKFFTNDIESDFIKQFLNKTPVPIMDVAVDGRQIYSGFKYIYNGNIIECYGDGIVGKTAVFGIVDSAENAPCDVFTSTVNYYDQKTHKRLGKYLRYYRDTTGIDLMPFYNCFNYDNFVDFYLTNDGYVLGSSDDYKVLAVPIKLNMKYTIAVDCPSEVLIKPVFHYEFGMVKSKNLVPLSDYTTAQRLSYLSFNRPIVIETRAEPDHANEMYDKERYLYLAIQLPKNNDSSLVVLEGDWTKNYDKIFSADYGENKEEFIQKQNELMYRDIGLLLYSDGTSYAYSDRLIEYLLLNVITSQETIDGNIEYTQRNINAKELNDYIKGTWTNDMRTALWYKYKNWMSDKTASEKNPFRVVMVDMNGFVDKDMEQAFLEG
;
A
#
# COMPACT_ATOMS: atom_id res chain seq x y z
N MET A 1 -4.76 -10.45 -11.51
CA MET A 1 -4.72 -9.56 -12.68
C MET A 1 -4.39 -8.15 -12.10
N SER A 2 -4.19 -7.09 -12.88
CA SER A 2 -3.78 -5.78 -12.36
C SER A 2 -4.43 -4.64 -13.13
N HIS A 3 -4.74 -3.53 -12.46
CA HIS A 3 -5.42 -2.38 -13.06
C HIS A 3 -4.44 -1.35 -13.62
N LYS A 4 -4.74 -0.85 -14.82
CA LYS A 4 -3.91 0.11 -15.56
C LYS A 4 -4.33 1.55 -15.24
N PHE A 5 -3.44 2.49 -15.51
CA PHE A 5 -3.79 3.91 -15.51
C PHE A 5 -4.67 4.25 -16.71
N PHE A 6 -5.44 5.33 -16.58
CA PHE A 6 -6.23 5.93 -17.65
C PHE A 6 -7.29 5.00 -18.28
N THR A 7 -7.71 3.97 -17.55
CA THR A 7 -8.82 3.10 -17.93
C THR A 7 -10.14 3.66 -17.41
N ASN A 8 -11.22 3.34 -18.13
CA ASN A 8 -12.60 3.59 -17.71
C ASN A 8 -13.28 2.23 -17.57
N ASP A 9 -13.17 1.66 -16.37
CA ASP A 9 -13.74 0.38 -15.97
C ASP A 9 -14.55 0.53 -14.68
N ILE A 10 -15.25 -0.54 -14.26
CA ILE A 10 -16.14 -0.49 -13.10
C ILE A 10 -15.37 -0.26 -11.80
N GLU A 11 -14.13 -0.76 -11.71
CA GLU A 11 -13.23 -0.58 -10.58
C GLU A 11 -12.76 0.87 -10.46
N SER A 12 -12.47 1.52 -11.58
CA SER A 12 -12.13 2.95 -11.64
C SER A 12 -13.26 3.84 -11.11
N ASP A 13 -14.50 3.53 -11.53
CA ASP A 13 -15.68 4.26 -11.07
C ASP A 13 -15.98 4.00 -9.58
N PHE A 14 -15.82 2.75 -9.14
CA PHE A 14 -15.94 2.39 -7.73
C PHE A 14 -14.95 3.18 -6.86
N ILE A 15 -13.65 3.18 -7.19
CA ILE A 15 -12.64 3.90 -6.42
C ILE A 15 -12.97 5.39 -6.33
N LYS A 16 -13.39 6.01 -7.44
CA LYS A 16 -13.75 7.44 -7.43
C LYS A 16 -14.93 7.74 -6.52
N GLN A 17 -15.97 6.91 -6.58
CA GLN A 17 -17.14 7.08 -5.71
C GLN A 17 -16.78 6.84 -4.24
N PHE A 18 -15.97 5.83 -3.98
CA PHE A 18 -15.42 5.53 -2.66
C PHE A 18 -14.65 6.73 -2.10
N LEU A 19 -13.66 7.24 -2.83
CA LEU A 19 -12.84 8.38 -2.40
C LEU A 19 -13.63 9.69 -2.25
N ASN A 20 -14.69 9.88 -3.04
CA ASN A 20 -15.59 11.03 -2.91
C ASN A 20 -16.37 10.97 -1.59
N LYS A 21 -16.84 9.78 -1.21
CA LYS A 21 -17.61 9.55 0.02
C LYS A 21 -16.76 9.36 1.27
N THR A 22 -15.44 9.23 1.13
CA THR A 22 -14.50 8.99 2.23
C THR A 22 -13.61 10.22 2.44
N PRO A 23 -13.98 11.11 3.39
CA PRO A 23 -13.12 12.22 3.79
C PRO A 23 -11.79 11.69 4.32
N VAL A 24 -10.69 12.26 3.86
CA VAL A 24 -9.36 11.96 4.37
C VAL A 24 -8.84 13.23 5.02
N PRO A 25 -8.44 13.19 6.30
CA PRO A 25 -7.85 14.33 6.97
C PRO A 25 -6.65 14.88 6.21
N ILE A 26 -6.50 16.20 6.25
CA ILE A 26 -5.33 16.89 5.68
C ILE A 26 -4.09 16.66 6.55
N MET A 27 -4.31 16.35 7.83
CA MET A 27 -3.29 16.16 8.85
C MET A 27 -2.72 14.75 8.80
N ASP A 28 -1.41 14.62 9.00
CA ASP A 28 -0.77 13.31 9.11
C ASP A 28 -1.16 12.59 10.42
N VAL A 29 -1.10 11.27 10.39
CA VAL A 29 -1.38 10.41 11.54
C VAL A 29 -0.06 10.06 12.21
N ALA A 30 0.03 10.36 13.50
CA ALA A 30 1.12 9.91 14.34
C ALA A 30 0.87 8.46 14.76
N VAL A 31 1.94 7.64 14.76
CA VAL A 31 1.90 6.23 15.15
C VAL A 31 3.06 5.98 16.10
N ASP A 32 2.86 5.12 17.11
CA ASP A 32 3.91 4.76 18.05
C ASP A 32 5.20 4.32 17.33
N GLY A 33 6.34 4.80 17.82
CA GLY A 33 7.64 4.54 17.19
C GLY A 33 7.98 5.42 15.99
N ARG A 34 7.07 6.26 15.48
CA ARG A 34 7.40 7.27 14.47
C ARG A 34 7.89 8.57 15.07
N GLN A 35 8.77 9.24 14.34
CA GLN A 35 9.22 10.58 14.66
C GLN A 35 8.12 11.61 14.32
N ILE A 36 7.85 12.51 15.26
CA ILE A 36 7.04 13.72 15.07
C ILE A 36 7.84 14.97 15.45
N TYR A 37 7.35 16.12 15.01
CA TYR A 37 8.10 17.37 15.02
C TYR A 37 7.30 18.48 15.70
N SER A 38 8.00 19.33 16.45
CA SER A 38 7.43 20.45 17.19
C SER A 38 6.83 21.48 16.23
N GLY A 39 5.71 22.09 16.63
CA GLY A 39 4.98 23.08 15.85
C GLY A 39 4.00 22.49 14.83
N PHE A 40 3.88 21.17 14.76
CA PHE A 40 2.91 20.48 13.91
C PHE A 40 1.79 19.85 14.72
N LYS A 41 0.66 19.64 14.04
CA LYS A 41 -0.48 18.89 14.59
C LYS A 41 -0.63 17.57 13.86
N TYR A 42 -1.03 16.54 14.61
CA TYR A 42 -1.19 15.18 14.12
C TYR A 42 -2.50 14.58 14.61
N ILE A 43 -2.98 13.54 13.94
CA ILE A 43 -4.01 12.66 14.48
C ILE A 43 -3.32 11.53 15.24
N TYR A 44 -3.70 11.29 16.50
CA TYR A 44 -3.16 10.21 17.33
C TYR A 44 -4.24 9.67 18.26
N ASN A 45 -4.49 8.35 18.24
CA ASN A 45 -5.45 7.67 19.11
C ASN A 45 -6.81 8.39 19.22
N GLY A 46 -7.41 8.74 18.07
CA GLY A 46 -8.72 9.41 18.01
C GLY A 46 -8.71 10.89 18.40
N ASN A 47 -7.55 11.49 18.67
CA ASN A 47 -7.41 12.90 19.05
C ASN A 47 -6.56 13.66 18.04
N ILE A 48 -6.77 14.97 17.96
CA ILE A 48 -5.80 15.89 17.39
C ILE A 48 -4.82 16.26 18.49
N ILE A 49 -3.53 16.02 18.24
CA ILE A 49 -2.44 16.40 19.13
C ILE A 49 -1.63 17.55 18.51
N GLU A 50 -1.13 18.43 19.36
CA GLU A 50 -0.12 19.43 18.99
C GLU A 50 1.21 19.05 19.62
N CYS A 51 2.25 18.95 18.78
CA CYS A 51 3.57 18.57 19.21
C CYS A 51 4.36 19.81 19.66
N TYR A 52 4.88 19.77 20.89
CA TYR A 52 5.67 20.85 21.49
C TYR A 52 7.17 20.55 21.48
N GLY A 53 7.56 19.28 21.34
CA GLY A 53 8.96 18.87 21.27
C GLY A 53 9.17 17.69 20.32
N ASP A 54 10.19 17.80 19.47
CA ASP A 54 10.60 16.76 18.53
C ASP A 54 10.86 15.45 19.29
N GLY A 55 10.37 14.35 18.75
CA GLY A 55 10.65 13.05 19.33
C GLY A 55 9.87 11.90 18.71
N ILE A 56 10.09 10.72 19.27
CA ILE A 56 9.43 9.49 18.85
C ILE A 56 8.16 9.31 19.68
N VAL A 57 7.03 9.11 19.01
CA VAL A 57 5.71 8.86 19.64
C VAL A 57 5.80 7.62 20.53
N GLY A 58 5.28 7.72 21.75
CA GLY A 58 5.37 6.67 22.77
C GLY A 58 6.74 6.56 23.46
N LYS A 59 7.72 7.42 23.13
CA LYS A 59 9.06 7.41 23.75
C LYS A 59 9.52 8.80 24.23
N THR A 60 9.84 9.69 23.29
CA THR A 60 10.49 10.98 23.58
C THR A 60 9.67 12.18 23.13
N ALA A 61 8.65 11.98 22.29
CA ALA A 61 7.81 13.08 21.82
C ALA A 61 7.01 13.72 22.96
N VAL A 62 6.90 15.04 22.93
CA VAL A 62 6.10 15.82 23.89
C VAL A 62 4.96 16.50 23.14
N PHE A 63 3.72 16.16 23.48
CA PHE A 63 2.53 16.68 22.82
C PHE A 63 1.34 16.83 23.79
N GLY A 64 0.38 17.68 23.41
CA GLY A 64 -0.88 17.86 24.12
C GLY A 64 -2.08 17.58 23.21
N ILE A 65 -3.19 17.11 23.79
CA ILE A 65 -4.45 16.97 23.06
C ILE A 65 -5.08 18.35 22.91
N VAL A 66 -5.45 18.70 21.68
CA VAL A 66 -6.08 20.00 21.35
C VAL A 66 -7.52 19.88 20.87
N ASP A 67 -7.91 18.72 20.29
CA ASP A 67 -9.27 18.47 19.83
C ASP A 67 -9.51 16.97 19.59
N SER A 68 -10.74 16.58 19.25
CA SER A 68 -11.10 15.26 18.73
C SER A 68 -10.69 15.12 17.24
N ALA A 69 -10.26 13.93 16.83
CA ALA A 69 -9.95 13.64 15.42
C ALA A 69 -11.15 13.78 14.48
N GLU A 70 -12.38 13.67 15.00
CA GLU A 70 -13.62 13.91 14.23
C GLU A 70 -13.75 15.35 13.72
N ASN A 71 -13.08 16.30 14.39
CA ASN A 71 -13.04 17.70 14.00
C ASN A 71 -11.88 18.03 13.05
N ALA A 72 -11.08 17.03 12.65
CA ALA A 72 -9.95 17.26 11.77
C ALA A 72 -10.41 17.77 10.40
N PRO A 73 -9.76 18.81 9.86
CA PRO A 73 -10.11 19.30 8.53
C PRO A 73 -9.81 18.22 7.49
N CYS A 74 -10.82 17.88 6.70
CA CYS A 74 -10.73 16.89 5.65
C CYS A 74 -10.71 17.55 4.27
N ASP A 75 -9.90 16.99 3.38
CA ASP A 75 -9.92 17.34 1.97
C ASP A 75 -11.03 16.55 1.27
N VAL A 76 -11.87 17.22 0.48
CA VAL A 76 -13.00 16.61 -0.23
C VAL A 76 -12.56 16.30 -1.66
N PHE A 77 -12.61 15.02 -2.02
CA PHE A 77 -12.20 14.60 -3.35
C PHE A 77 -13.34 14.68 -4.36
N THR A 78 -13.09 15.41 -5.45
CA THR A 78 -13.95 15.41 -6.65
C THR A 78 -13.11 15.10 -7.88
N SER A 79 -13.63 14.23 -8.74
CA SER A 79 -13.07 13.93 -10.07
C SER A 79 -14.08 14.34 -11.13
N THR A 80 -13.61 15.05 -12.16
CA THR A 80 -14.43 15.52 -13.28
C THR A 80 -14.24 14.68 -14.55
N VAL A 81 -13.33 13.70 -14.51
CA VAL A 81 -13.03 12.81 -15.63
C VAL A 81 -13.63 11.42 -15.39
N ASN A 82 -13.93 10.69 -16.46
CA ASN A 82 -14.55 9.36 -16.40
C ASN A 82 -13.54 8.20 -16.45
N TYR A 83 -12.24 8.45 -16.37
CA TYR A 83 -11.20 7.40 -16.32
C TYR A 83 -10.29 7.54 -15.08
N TYR A 84 -9.58 6.49 -14.68
CA TYR A 84 -8.65 6.50 -13.54
C TYR A 84 -7.43 7.39 -13.83
N ASP A 85 -7.47 8.62 -13.33
CA ASP A 85 -6.45 9.63 -13.58
C ASP A 85 -5.44 9.73 -12.44
N GLN A 86 -4.37 10.51 -12.67
CA GLN A 86 -3.31 10.72 -11.70
C GLN A 86 -3.83 11.35 -10.40
N LYS A 87 -4.86 12.22 -10.49
CA LYS A 87 -5.47 12.85 -9.32
C LYS A 87 -6.19 11.82 -8.44
N THR A 88 -6.98 10.94 -9.03
CA THR A 88 -7.62 9.81 -8.35
C THR A 88 -6.58 8.91 -7.70
N HIS A 89 -5.51 8.60 -8.43
CA HIS A 89 -4.43 7.74 -7.94
C HIS A 89 -3.70 8.33 -6.73
N LYS A 90 -3.26 9.61 -6.81
CA LYS A 90 -2.64 10.31 -5.67
C LYS A 90 -3.57 10.35 -4.45
N ARG A 91 -4.87 10.54 -4.67
CA ARG A 91 -5.86 10.55 -3.59
C ARG A 91 -6.00 9.17 -2.95
N LEU A 92 -6.04 8.11 -3.74
CA LEU A 92 -6.03 6.74 -3.23
C LEU A 92 -4.82 6.48 -2.35
N GLY A 93 -3.61 6.84 -2.81
CA GLY A 93 -2.39 6.70 -2.01
C GLY A 93 -2.40 7.48 -0.69
N LYS A 94 -3.10 8.62 -0.60
CA LYS A 94 -3.32 9.34 0.67
C LYS A 94 -4.27 8.57 1.59
N TYR A 95 -5.39 8.07 1.05
CA TYR A 95 -6.33 7.25 1.79
C TYR A 95 -5.67 6.00 2.36
N LEU A 96 -4.89 5.26 1.56
CA LEU A 96 -4.26 4.01 2.01
C LEU A 96 -3.25 4.23 3.14
N ARG A 97 -2.46 5.31 3.09
CA ARG A 97 -1.57 5.68 4.19
C ARG A 97 -2.35 6.04 5.46
N TYR A 98 -3.41 6.83 5.32
CA TYR A 98 -4.29 7.17 6.43
C TYR A 98 -4.92 5.92 7.05
N TYR A 99 -5.43 5.01 6.21
CA TYR A 99 -6.01 3.74 6.64
C TYR A 99 -4.99 2.86 7.38
N ARG A 100 -3.78 2.71 6.81
CA ARG A 100 -2.67 2.00 7.47
C ARG A 100 -2.33 2.61 8.82
N ASP A 101 -2.20 3.92 8.88
CA ASP A 101 -1.69 4.59 10.08
C ASP A 101 -2.75 4.65 11.21
N THR A 102 -4.05 4.59 10.86
CA THR A 102 -5.15 4.58 11.84
C THR A 102 -5.58 3.17 12.27
N THR A 103 -5.50 2.19 11.38
CA THR A 103 -5.96 0.80 11.64
C THR A 103 -4.82 -0.18 11.86
N GLY A 104 -3.62 0.13 11.38
CA GLY A 104 -2.49 -0.80 11.34
C GLY A 104 -2.52 -1.79 10.17
N ILE A 105 -3.53 -1.74 9.29
CA ILE A 105 -3.63 -2.62 8.11
C ILE A 105 -2.91 -1.95 6.93
N ASP A 106 -1.80 -2.54 6.48
CA ASP A 106 -1.00 -1.99 5.39
C ASP A 106 -1.41 -2.53 4.01
N LEU A 107 -2.14 -1.71 3.26
CA LEU A 107 -2.55 -1.99 1.88
C LEU A 107 -1.64 -1.32 0.83
N MET A 108 -0.60 -0.60 1.27
CA MET A 108 0.39 -0.01 0.36
C MET A 108 1.13 -1.01 -0.54
N PRO A 109 1.33 -2.30 -0.18
CA PRO A 109 1.97 -3.28 -1.08
C PRO A 109 1.21 -3.49 -2.40
N PHE A 110 -0.11 -3.26 -2.39
CA PHE A 110 -0.97 -3.43 -3.57
C PHE A 110 -1.08 -2.17 -4.41
N TYR A 111 -0.45 -1.07 -4.01
CA TYR A 111 -0.55 0.24 -4.64
C TYR A 111 0.82 0.68 -5.17
N ASN A 112 0.90 0.97 -6.48
CA ASN A 112 2.08 1.57 -7.07
C ASN A 112 2.13 3.06 -6.71
N CYS A 113 3.23 3.54 -6.12
CA CYS A 113 3.38 4.96 -5.80
C CYS A 113 3.66 5.82 -7.05
N PHE A 114 4.14 5.21 -8.13
CA PHE A 114 4.34 5.91 -9.40
C PHE A 114 2.99 6.29 -10.01
N ASN A 115 2.86 7.55 -10.39
CA ASN A 115 1.59 8.16 -10.80
C ASN A 115 1.64 8.74 -12.23
N TYR A 116 2.61 8.34 -13.06
CA TYR A 116 2.87 8.87 -14.41
C TYR A 116 3.34 10.34 -14.49
N ASP A 117 3.65 11.00 -13.38
CA ASP A 117 4.23 12.34 -13.41
C ASP A 117 5.71 12.29 -13.82
N ASN A 118 6.13 13.34 -14.52
CA ASN A 118 7.51 13.54 -14.94
C ASN A 118 7.93 14.98 -14.68
N PHE A 119 9.20 15.18 -14.37
CA PHE A 119 9.84 16.49 -14.39
C PHE A 119 10.37 16.79 -15.79
N VAL A 120 10.25 18.05 -16.20
CA VAL A 120 10.66 18.53 -17.54
C VAL A 120 11.67 19.68 -17.47
N ASP A 121 11.91 20.20 -16.27
CA ASP A 121 12.66 21.41 -15.99
C ASP A 121 14.02 21.14 -15.33
N PHE A 122 14.36 19.88 -15.07
CA PHE A 122 15.69 19.47 -14.63
C PHE A 122 16.01 18.02 -15.03
N TYR A 123 17.30 17.68 -14.96
CA TYR A 123 17.81 16.31 -15.01
C TYR A 123 18.84 16.06 -13.91
N LEU A 124 19.03 14.79 -13.54
CA LEU A 124 19.96 14.36 -12.51
C LEU A 124 21.37 14.18 -13.07
N THR A 125 22.36 14.48 -12.22
CA THR A 125 23.78 14.25 -12.46
C THR A 125 24.42 13.57 -11.25
N ASN A 126 25.69 13.18 -11.36
CA ASN A 126 26.42 12.60 -10.23
C ASN A 126 26.49 13.55 -9.02
N ASP A 127 26.52 14.85 -9.27
CA ASP A 127 26.68 15.88 -8.24
C ASP A 127 25.33 16.45 -7.75
N GLY A 128 24.21 15.94 -8.26
CA GLY A 128 22.87 16.39 -7.88
C GLY A 128 21.94 16.51 -9.09
N TYR A 129 21.63 17.74 -9.48
CA TYR A 129 20.74 18.03 -10.60
C TYR A 129 21.20 19.28 -11.36
N VAL A 130 20.78 19.39 -12.60
CA VAL A 130 20.99 20.55 -13.47
C VAL A 130 19.62 20.99 -13.99
N LEU A 131 19.35 22.30 -13.91
CA LEU A 131 18.12 22.88 -14.45
C LEU A 131 18.18 22.89 -15.98
N GLY A 132 17.07 22.52 -16.60
CA GLY A 132 16.92 22.37 -18.04
C GLY A 132 16.35 21.00 -18.42
N SER A 133 15.89 20.90 -19.66
CA SER A 133 15.46 19.63 -20.25
C SER A 133 16.64 18.84 -20.82
N SER A 134 16.54 17.53 -20.82
CA SER A 134 17.46 16.64 -21.56
C SER A 134 16.71 15.92 -22.68
N ASP A 135 17.37 15.75 -23.82
CA ASP A 135 16.86 14.92 -24.92
C ASP A 135 17.21 13.43 -24.76
N ASP A 136 18.16 13.11 -23.89
CA ASP A 136 18.65 11.74 -23.69
C ASP A 136 17.90 11.00 -22.59
N TYR A 137 17.33 11.75 -21.64
CA TYR A 137 16.74 11.21 -20.42
C TYR A 137 15.32 11.73 -20.18
N LYS A 138 14.56 10.95 -19.42
CA LYS A 138 13.32 11.38 -18.75
C LYS A 138 13.50 11.26 -17.24
N VAL A 139 12.89 12.16 -16.48
CA VAL A 139 12.91 12.12 -15.02
C VAL A 139 11.50 11.88 -14.52
N LEU A 140 11.27 10.66 -14.04
CA LEU A 140 9.98 10.27 -13.48
C LEU A 140 9.86 10.84 -12.06
N ALA A 141 8.68 11.34 -11.71
CA ALA A 141 8.39 11.97 -10.42
C ALA A 141 7.48 11.06 -9.59
N VAL A 142 8.00 10.48 -8.51
CA VAL A 142 7.22 9.60 -7.63
C VAL A 142 7.00 10.27 -6.28
N PRO A 143 5.75 10.57 -5.85
CA PRO A 143 5.52 11.15 -4.54
C PRO A 143 5.89 10.15 -3.43
N ILE A 144 6.67 10.62 -2.45
CA ILE A 144 7.20 9.82 -1.34
C ILE A 144 7.04 10.56 -0.01
N LYS A 145 7.27 9.87 1.10
CA LYS A 145 7.27 10.35 2.48
C LYS A 145 8.67 10.26 3.06
N LEU A 146 9.02 11.13 4.01
CA LEU A 146 10.29 11.06 4.73
C LEU A 146 10.32 9.87 5.68
N ASN A 147 11.53 9.40 5.98
CA ASN A 147 11.78 8.29 6.91
C ASN A 147 11.06 7.00 6.51
N MET A 148 10.75 6.84 5.22
CA MET A 148 10.12 5.66 4.64
C MET A 148 11.07 4.95 3.67
N LYS A 149 10.86 3.64 3.55
CA LYS A 149 11.53 2.80 2.56
C LYS A 149 10.66 2.67 1.33
N TYR A 150 11.29 2.53 0.17
CA TYR A 150 10.63 2.31 -1.11
C TYR A 150 11.33 1.20 -1.88
N THR A 151 10.56 0.20 -2.31
CA THR A 151 11.03 -0.86 -3.20
C THR A 151 10.80 -0.45 -4.63
N ILE A 152 11.84 -0.48 -5.47
CA ILE A 152 11.81 0.01 -6.85
C ILE A 152 12.19 -1.11 -7.81
N ALA A 153 11.37 -1.30 -8.84
CA ALA A 153 11.58 -2.24 -9.91
C ALA A 153 11.30 -1.58 -11.27
N VAL A 154 12.27 -1.69 -12.17
CA VAL A 154 12.21 -1.29 -13.59
C VAL A 154 13.33 -2.02 -14.31
N ASP A 155 13.10 -2.51 -15.53
CA ASP A 155 14.16 -3.05 -16.36
C ASP A 155 14.85 -1.91 -17.10
N CYS A 156 16.12 -1.68 -16.78
CA CYS A 156 16.96 -0.69 -17.43
C CYS A 156 18.38 -1.25 -17.56
N PRO A 157 18.83 -1.62 -18.78
CA PRO A 157 20.17 -2.18 -18.98
C PRO A 157 21.29 -1.13 -18.92
N SER A 158 20.95 0.12 -18.60
CA SER A 158 21.85 1.26 -18.56
C SER A 158 21.66 2.04 -17.26
N GLU A 159 22.49 3.06 -17.07
CA GLU A 159 22.55 3.81 -15.82
C GLU A 159 21.20 4.42 -15.41
N VAL A 160 20.88 4.25 -14.13
CA VAL A 160 19.72 4.85 -13.47
C VAL A 160 20.23 5.73 -12.33
N LEU A 161 19.82 7.00 -12.33
CA LEU A 161 20.05 7.92 -11.22
C LEU A 161 18.75 8.10 -10.45
N ILE A 162 18.83 8.03 -9.12
CA ILE A 162 17.67 8.17 -8.25
C ILE A 162 18.01 9.14 -7.13
N LYS A 163 17.15 10.14 -6.89
CA LYS A 163 17.40 11.14 -5.84
C LYS A 163 16.07 11.64 -5.25
N PRO A 164 15.91 11.69 -3.91
CA PRO A 164 14.83 12.46 -3.31
C PRO A 164 15.00 13.95 -3.61
N VAL A 165 13.95 14.63 -4.05
CA VAL A 165 13.98 16.05 -4.41
C VAL A 165 12.76 16.75 -3.84
N PHE A 166 12.96 17.97 -3.34
CA PHE A 166 11.86 18.86 -3.03
C PHE A 166 11.62 19.78 -4.22
N HIS A 167 10.49 19.58 -4.91
CA HIS A 167 10.16 20.29 -6.14
C HIS A 167 8.73 20.83 -6.10
N TYR A 168 8.56 22.05 -6.58
CA TYR A 168 7.25 22.69 -6.70
C TYR A 168 7.21 23.52 -7.99
N GLU A 169 6.16 23.26 -8.80
CA GLU A 169 5.92 23.88 -10.11
C GLU A 169 7.08 23.70 -11.10
N PHE A 170 8.05 24.63 -11.12
CA PHE A 170 9.18 24.64 -12.05
C PHE A 170 10.50 24.94 -11.33
N GLY A 171 10.62 24.53 -10.07
CA GLY A 171 11.83 24.78 -9.30
C GLY A 171 11.98 23.94 -8.05
N MET A 172 13.24 23.86 -7.59
CA MET A 172 13.57 23.21 -6.33
C MET A 172 13.15 24.08 -5.15
N VAL A 173 12.50 23.47 -4.18
CA VAL A 173 12.09 24.13 -2.94
C VAL A 173 13.33 24.42 -2.11
N LYS A 174 13.47 25.69 -1.72
CA LYS A 174 14.61 26.16 -0.93
C LYS A 174 14.35 26.09 0.56
N SER A 175 15.41 25.92 1.33
CA SER A 175 15.45 26.07 2.77
C SER A 175 15.28 27.53 3.19
N LYS A 176 15.14 27.80 4.49
CA LYS A 176 15.16 29.17 5.05
C LYS A 176 16.45 29.92 4.71
N ASN A 177 17.56 29.19 4.51
CA ASN A 177 18.85 29.72 4.11
C ASN A 177 19.01 29.88 2.59
N LEU A 178 17.92 29.74 1.83
CA LEU A 178 17.86 29.85 0.37
C LEU A 178 18.64 28.76 -0.39
N VAL A 179 19.09 27.71 0.31
CA VAL A 179 19.73 26.52 -0.27
C VAL A 179 18.64 25.49 -0.63
N PRO A 180 18.61 24.93 -1.84
CA PRO A 180 17.66 23.87 -2.20
C PRO A 180 17.65 22.72 -1.19
N LEU A 181 16.47 22.31 -0.71
CA LEU A 181 16.36 21.22 0.26
C LEU A 181 16.86 19.89 -0.31
N SER A 182 16.74 19.72 -1.64
CA SER A 182 17.28 18.58 -2.37
C SER A 182 18.79 18.42 -2.22
N ASP A 183 19.53 19.48 -1.85
CA ASP A 183 20.99 19.42 -1.67
C ASP A 183 21.37 18.68 -0.37
N TYR A 184 20.43 18.56 0.59
CA TYR A 184 20.60 17.77 1.81
C TYR A 184 20.22 16.29 1.65
N THR A 185 20.03 15.84 0.40
CA THR A 185 19.67 14.45 0.10
C THR A 185 20.70 13.82 -0.82
N THR A 186 20.90 12.51 -0.69
CA THR A 186 21.91 11.79 -1.47
C THR A 186 21.31 11.19 -2.73
N ALA A 187 22.00 11.35 -3.86
CA ALA A 187 21.68 10.63 -5.09
C ALA A 187 22.27 9.22 -5.04
N GLN A 188 21.54 8.24 -5.56
CA GLN A 188 22.01 6.89 -5.78
C GLN A 188 22.19 6.66 -7.29
N ARG A 189 23.34 6.09 -7.63
CA ARG A 189 23.70 5.73 -9.00
C ARG A 189 23.76 4.22 -9.13
N LEU A 190 23.10 3.70 -10.15
CA LEU A 190 22.99 2.27 -10.41
C LEU A 190 23.36 2.03 -11.86
N SER A 191 24.31 1.13 -12.12
CA SER A 191 24.75 0.84 -13.49
C SER A 191 23.65 0.21 -14.35
N TYR A 192 22.69 -0.47 -13.70
CA TYR A 192 21.49 -1.04 -14.29
C TYR A 192 20.46 -1.28 -13.19
N LEU A 193 19.19 -1.49 -13.59
CA LEU A 193 18.12 -1.97 -12.72
C LEU A 193 17.37 -3.11 -13.41
N SER A 194 16.77 -4.03 -12.65
CA SER A 194 15.88 -5.05 -13.21
C SER A 194 14.73 -5.36 -12.27
N PHE A 195 13.57 -5.71 -12.85
CA PHE A 195 12.42 -6.22 -12.09
C PHE A 195 12.76 -7.45 -11.25
N ASN A 196 13.65 -8.31 -11.74
CA ASN A 196 14.04 -9.53 -11.02
C ASN A 196 14.98 -9.27 -9.83
N ARG A 197 15.45 -8.02 -9.68
CA ARG A 197 16.36 -7.59 -8.60
C ARG A 197 15.95 -6.18 -8.17
N PRO A 198 14.77 -6.05 -7.54
CA PRO A 198 14.33 -4.76 -7.04
C PRO A 198 15.30 -4.24 -6.00
N ILE A 199 15.37 -2.92 -5.88
CA ILE A 199 16.20 -2.25 -4.88
C ILE A 199 15.33 -1.62 -3.80
N VAL A 200 15.94 -1.32 -2.65
CA VAL A 200 15.31 -0.49 -1.62
C VAL A 200 16.04 0.83 -1.54
N ILE A 201 15.28 1.92 -1.54
CA ILE A 201 15.76 3.25 -1.16
C ILE A 201 15.11 3.63 0.15
N GLU A 202 15.90 4.11 1.09
CA GLU A 202 15.40 4.71 2.32
C GLU A 202 15.52 6.22 2.21
N THR A 203 14.39 6.89 2.38
CA THR A 203 14.33 8.35 2.47
C THR A 203 14.57 8.73 3.92
N ARG A 204 15.45 9.69 4.17
CA ARG A 204 15.74 10.17 5.52
C ARG A 204 15.72 11.68 5.53
N ALA A 205 15.15 12.24 6.59
CA ALA A 205 15.29 13.65 6.87
C ALA A 205 16.69 13.91 7.43
N GLU A 206 17.41 14.88 6.87
CA GLU A 206 18.70 15.31 7.41
C GLU A 206 18.47 15.92 8.79
N PRO A 207 19.16 15.49 9.87
CA PRO A 207 18.81 15.86 11.24
C PRO A 207 18.72 17.37 11.46
N ASP A 208 19.67 18.13 10.92
CA ASP A 208 19.74 19.59 11.08
C ASP A 208 18.64 20.35 10.31
N HIS A 209 18.00 19.69 9.34
CA HIS A 209 16.97 20.26 8.48
C HIS A 209 15.63 19.53 8.58
N ALA A 210 15.50 18.58 9.51
CA ALA A 210 14.37 17.66 9.54
C ALA A 210 13.02 18.37 9.69
N ASN A 211 12.92 19.35 10.60
CA ASN A 211 11.71 20.17 10.79
C ASN A 211 11.27 20.87 9.49
N GLU A 212 12.22 21.44 8.76
CA GLU A 212 11.91 22.15 7.51
C GLU A 212 11.57 21.19 6.37
N MET A 213 12.26 20.05 6.30
CA MET A 213 11.96 19.00 5.33
C MET A 213 10.55 18.44 5.56
N TYR A 214 10.16 18.21 6.80
CA TYR A 214 8.81 17.75 7.15
C TYR A 214 7.71 18.77 6.82
N ASP A 215 7.94 20.06 7.11
CA ASP A 215 7.00 21.14 6.72
C ASP A 215 6.70 21.14 5.20
N LYS A 216 7.71 20.76 4.43
CA LYS A 216 7.71 20.80 2.97
C LYS A 216 7.57 19.42 2.33
N GLU A 217 7.22 18.39 3.10
CA GLU A 217 7.12 17.01 2.62
C GLU A 217 6.10 16.86 1.48
N ARG A 218 5.07 17.71 1.42
CA ARG A 218 4.13 17.74 0.28
C ARG A 218 4.78 18.03 -1.07
N TYR A 219 6.00 18.55 -1.07
CA TYR A 219 6.81 18.83 -2.27
C TYR A 219 7.92 17.78 -2.47
N LEU A 220 7.98 16.74 -1.65
CA LEU A 220 8.99 15.69 -1.74
C LEU A 220 8.59 14.63 -2.78
N TYR A 221 9.49 14.40 -3.73
CA TYR A 221 9.38 13.37 -4.74
C TYR A 221 10.67 12.57 -4.81
N LEU A 222 10.58 11.33 -5.26
CA LEU A 222 11.71 10.55 -5.72
C LEU A 222 11.83 10.78 -7.23
N ALA A 223 12.89 11.47 -7.63
CA ALA A 223 13.24 11.62 -9.04
C ALA A 223 13.99 10.36 -9.51
N ILE A 224 13.45 9.69 -10.52
CA ILE A 224 14.06 8.51 -11.15
C ILE A 224 14.39 8.86 -12.59
N GLN A 225 15.68 8.99 -12.90
CA GLN A 225 16.16 9.29 -14.25
C GLN A 225 16.41 7.99 -15.02
N LEU A 226 15.75 7.86 -16.17
CA LEU A 226 15.91 6.76 -17.12
C LEU A 226 16.22 7.30 -18.51
N PRO A 227 16.84 6.49 -19.41
CA PRO A 227 16.91 6.81 -20.82
C PRO A 227 15.52 7.13 -21.39
N LYS A 228 15.43 8.13 -22.27
CA LYS A 228 14.16 8.57 -22.86
C LYS A 228 13.44 7.46 -23.62
N ASN A 229 14.21 6.54 -24.21
CA ASN A 229 13.71 5.37 -24.94
C ASN A 229 13.42 4.15 -24.05
N ASN A 230 13.61 4.21 -22.72
CA ASN A 230 13.23 3.11 -21.84
C ASN A 230 11.70 3.07 -21.69
N ASP A 231 11.06 2.04 -22.21
CA ASP A 231 9.62 1.77 -22.19
C ASP A 231 9.24 0.64 -21.21
N SER A 232 10.17 0.21 -20.35
CA SER A 232 9.88 -0.77 -19.30
C SER A 232 8.86 -0.24 -18.29
N SER A 233 8.13 -1.17 -17.67
CA SER A 233 7.26 -0.90 -16.53
C SER A 233 8.06 -0.24 -15.39
N LEU A 234 7.39 0.57 -14.57
CA LEU A 234 7.95 1.07 -13.30
C LEU A 234 7.00 0.70 -12.16
N VAL A 235 7.56 0.05 -11.15
CA VAL A 235 6.88 -0.23 -9.89
C VAL A 235 7.68 0.40 -8.76
N VAL A 236 7.00 1.24 -7.97
CA VAL A 236 7.54 1.80 -6.74
C VAL A 236 6.56 1.51 -5.61
N LEU A 237 6.96 0.69 -4.64
CA LEU A 237 6.11 0.31 -3.51
C LEU A 237 6.64 0.95 -2.24
N GLU A 238 5.76 1.49 -1.40
CA GLU A 238 6.14 1.96 -0.07
C GLU A 238 6.37 0.76 0.84
N GLY A 239 7.56 0.66 1.43
CA GLY A 239 8.04 -0.48 2.21
C GLY A 239 9.25 -1.20 1.60
N ASP A 240 9.82 -2.15 2.36
CA ASP A 240 10.89 -3.05 1.91
C ASP A 240 10.29 -4.41 1.58
N TRP A 241 10.15 -4.68 0.29
CA TRP A 241 9.51 -5.87 -0.27
C TRP A 241 10.51 -6.78 -0.99
N THR A 242 11.81 -6.48 -0.90
CA THR A 242 12.86 -7.26 -1.56
C THR A 242 12.98 -8.68 -1.01
N LYS A 243 12.66 -8.88 0.28
CA LYS A 243 12.73 -10.19 0.95
C LYS A 243 11.57 -11.12 0.62
N ASN A 244 10.43 -10.59 0.18
CA ASN A 244 9.29 -11.41 -0.23
C ASN A 244 9.49 -12.03 -1.62
N TYR A 245 10.52 -11.58 -2.35
CA TYR A 245 10.89 -12.12 -3.66
C TYR A 245 11.53 -13.52 -3.57
N ASP A 246 12.33 -13.79 -2.53
CA ASP A 246 13.09 -15.05 -2.39
C ASP A 246 12.31 -16.20 -1.71
N LYS A 247 11.22 -15.89 -0.98
CA LYS A 247 10.45 -16.86 -0.15
C LYS A 247 9.39 -17.66 -0.93
N ILE A 248 9.42 -17.63 -2.25
CA ILE A 248 8.39 -18.28 -3.10
C ILE A 248 8.40 -19.81 -2.95
N PHE A 249 9.46 -20.46 -2.41
CA PHE A 249 9.63 -21.93 -2.51
C PHE A 249 9.86 -22.77 -1.25
N SER A 250 9.66 -22.29 -0.02
CA SER A 250 9.66 -23.23 1.13
C SER A 250 8.82 -22.75 2.33
N ALA A 251 7.70 -23.42 2.57
CA ALA A 251 6.94 -23.27 3.81
C ALA A 251 7.16 -24.50 4.69
N ASP A 252 7.84 -24.29 5.82
CA ASP A 252 7.84 -25.22 6.96
C ASP A 252 7.19 -24.48 8.15
N TYR A 253 6.14 -25.08 8.73
CA TYR A 253 5.23 -24.42 9.66
C TYR A 253 5.70 -24.60 11.11
N GLY A 254 5.86 -23.49 11.86
CA GLY A 254 6.30 -23.46 13.26
C GLY A 254 5.31 -22.72 14.18
N GLU A 255 5.30 -23.08 15.47
CA GLU A 255 4.18 -22.99 16.43
C GLU A 255 4.01 -21.69 17.27
N ASN A 256 4.42 -20.50 16.82
CA ASN A 256 4.21 -19.24 17.60
C ASN A 256 3.14 -18.31 16.96
N LYS A 257 2.26 -17.71 17.77
CA LYS A 257 1.16 -16.79 17.39
C LYS A 257 1.65 -15.47 16.76
N GLU A 258 2.70 -14.85 17.28
CA GLU A 258 3.27 -13.63 16.66
C GLU A 258 3.97 -13.97 15.35
N GLU A 259 4.65 -15.11 15.32
CA GLU A 259 5.26 -15.66 14.10
C GLU A 259 4.21 -16.08 13.07
N PHE A 260 3.03 -16.52 13.52
CA PHE A 260 1.88 -16.85 12.68
C PHE A 260 1.21 -15.60 12.10
N ILE A 261 1.05 -14.51 12.88
CA ILE A 261 0.54 -13.24 12.36
C ILE A 261 1.53 -12.65 11.35
N GLN A 262 2.83 -12.70 11.67
CA GLN A 262 3.88 -12.26 10.75
C GLN A 262 3.92 -13.13 9.48
N LYS A 263 3.78 -14.46 9.59
CA LYS A 263 3.70 -15.38 8.45
C LYS A 263 2.39 -15.27 7.67
N GLN A 264 1.26 -14.97 8.30
CA GLN A 264 0.01 -14.68 7.60
C GLN A 264 0.11 -13.38 6.82
N ASN A 265 0.70 -12.34 7.39
CA ASN A 265 1.05 -11.14 6.65
C ASN A 265 1.98 -11.51 5.47
N GLU A 266 3.05 -12.29 5.67
CA GLU A 266 3.92 -12.77 4.59
C GLU A 266 3.19 -13.60 3.51
N LEU A 267 2.15 -14.38 3.87
CA LEU A 267 1.30 -15.15 2.95
C LEU A 267 0.29 -14.26 2.21
N MET A 268 -0.32 -13.26 2.85
CA MET A 268 -1.15 -12.24 2.19
C MET A 268 -0.32 -11.36 1.23
N TYR A 269 0.98 -11.25 1.48
CA TYR A 269 1.95 -10.57 0.63
C TYR A 269 2.70 -11.51 -0.32
N ARG A 270 2.35 -12.81 -0.42
CA ARG A 270 3.02 -13.72 -1.38
C ARG A 270 2.81 -13.28 -2.82
N ASP A 271 1.66 -12.66 -3.09
CA ASP A 271 1.32 -12.06 -4.37
C ASP A 271 1.37 -10.53 -4.30
N ILE A 272 2.57 -9.96 -4.11
CA ILE A 272 2.81 -8.55 -4.52
C ILE A 272 2.73 -8.51 -6.04
N GLY A 273 1.51 -8.59 -6.58
CA GLY A 273 1.25 -8.81 -8.00
C GLY A 273 2.01 -7.82 -8.86
N LEU A 274 2.12 -6.57 -8.41
CA LEU A 274 2.79 -5.51 -9.17
C LEU A 274 4.25 -5.82 -9.53
N LEU A 275 5.02 -6.49 -8.66
CA LEU A 275 6.42 -6.84 -8.95
C LEU A 275 6.57 -7.99 -9.96
N LEU A 276 5.48 -8.68 -10.31
CA LEU A 276 5.47 -9.78 -11.29
C LEU A 276 5.21 -9.31 -12.72
N TYR A 277 4.77 -8.06 -12.92
CA TYR A 277 4.38 -7.54 -14.24
C TYR A 277 5.46 -6.61 -14.83
N SER A 278 6.45 -7.19 -15.51
CA SER A 278 7.38 -6.47 -16.41
C SER A 278 6.99 -6.66 -17.88
N ASP A 279 5.83 -6.12 -18.26
CA ASP A 279 5.28 -6.23 -19.62
C ASP A 279 5.34 -4.91 -20.41
N GLY A 280 6.09 -3.92 -19.91
CA GLY A 280 6.16 -2.56 -20.47
C GLY A 280 4.99 -1.65 -20.06
N THR A 281 4.01 -2.17 -19.32
CA THR A 281 2.93 -1.37 -18.73
C THR A 281 3.17 -1.17 -17.23
N SER A 282 3.15 0.08 -16.77
CA SER A 282 3.08 0.36 -15.33
C SER A 282 1.64 0.27 -14.85
N TYR A 283 1.37 -0.66 -13.95
CA TYR A 283 0.06 -0.85 -13.34
C TYR A 283 -0.12 0.07 -12.12
N ALA A 284 -1.35 0.55 -11.89
CA ALA A 284 -1.67 1.45 -10.79
C ALA A 284 -1.80 0.72 -9.45
N TYR A 285 -2.48 -0.42 -9.46
CA TYR A 285 -2.68 -1.26 -8.29
C TYR A 285 -2.98 -2.70 -8.70
N SER A 286 -2.74 -3.63 -7.78
CA SER A 286 -3.14 -5.04 -7.90
C SER A 286 -4.64 -5.18 -7.66
N ASP A 287 -5.30 -6.14 -8.31
CA ASP A 287 -6.72 -6.45 -8.08
C ASP A 287 -7.03 -6.72 -6.60
N ARG A 288 -6.05 -7.25 -5.86
CA ARG A 288 -6.15 -7.47 -4.41
C ARG A 288 -6.61 -6.22 -3.67
N LEU A 289 -6.16 -5.03 -4.11
CA LEU A 289 -6.56 -3.78 -3.49
C LEU A 289 -8.09 -3.57 -3.53
N ILE A 290 -8.73 -3.90 -4.66
CA ILE A 290 -10.19 -3.76 -4.80
C ILE A 290 -10.93 -4.67 -3.84
N GLU A 291 -10.44 -5.90 -3.64
CA GLU A 291 -11.04 -6.85 -2.72
C GLU A 291 -11.08 -6.30 -1.28
N TYR A 292 -9.97 -5.73 -0.82
CA TYR A 292 -9.90 -5.06 0.48
C TYR A 292 -10.80 -3.82 0.56
N LEU A 293 -10.84 -2.98 -0.48
CA LEU A 293 -11.67 -1.77 -0.49
C LEU A 293 -13.18 -2.08 -0.52
N LEU A 294 -13.57 -3.21 -1.10
CA LEU A 294 -14.96 -3.69 -1.09
C LEU A 294 -15.35 -4.37 0.23
N LEU A 295 -14.42 -4.49 1.19
CA LEU A 295 -14.58 -5.30 2.40
C LEU A 295 -14.90 -6.77 2.09
N ASN A 296 -14.41 -7.26 0.95
CA ASN A 296 -14.54 -8.66 0.55
C ASN A 296 -13.41 -9.54 1.13
N VAL A 297 -12.56 -8.97 1.98
CA VAL A 297 -11.45 -9.65 2.66
C VAL A 297 -11.60 -9.47 4.16
N ILE A 298 -11.60 -10.58 4.91
CA ILE A 298 -11.62 -10.54 6.37
C ILE A 298 -10.29 -9.97 6.85
N THR A 299 -10.36 -8.95 7.71
CA THR A 299 -9.18 -8.41 8.39
C THR A 299 -9.20 -8.77 9.86
N SER A 300 -8.07 -8.61 10.54
CA SER A 300 -7.92 -8.89 11.98
C SER A 300 -8.79 -8.00 12.89
N GLN A 301 -9.52 -7.03 12.33
CA GLN A 301 -10.34 -6.07 13.06
C GLN A 301 -11.85 -6.37 13.05
N GLU A 302 -12.32 -7.30 12.22
CA GLU A 302 -13.75 -7.65 12.21
C GLU A 302 -14.12 -8.47 13.46
N THR A 303 -15.14 -8.03 14.20
CA THR A 303 -15.67 -8.80 15.32
C THR A 303 -16.31 -10.08 14.78
N ILE A 304 -15.67 -11.20 15.08
CA ILE A 304 -16.02 -12.59 14.74
C ILE A 304 -17.54 -12.88 14.85
N ASP A 305 -18.25 -12.23 15.76
CA ASP A 305 -19.68 -12.40 16.02
C ASP A 305 -20.59 -12.06 14.82
N GLY A 306 -20.29 -11.00 14.07
CA GLY A 306 -21.11 -10.57 12.92
C GLY A 306 -21.04 -11.55 11.74
N ASN A 307 -19.84 -12.10 11.52
CA ASN A 307 -19.57 -13.03 10.42
C ASN A 307 -20.17 -14.42 10.69
N ILE A 308 -20.19 -14.85 11.96
CA ILE A 308 -20.80 -16.13 12.37
C ILE A 308 -22.31 -16.09 12.20
N GLU A 309 -22.96 -14.97 12.56
CA GLU A 309 -24.41 -14.85 12.45
C GLU A 309 -24.88 -14.87 10.99
N TYR A 310 -24.10 -14.28 10.09
CA TYR A 310 -24.33 -14.32 8.64
C TYR A 310 -24.19 -15.74 8.07
N THR A 311 -23.12 -16.45 8.41
CA THR A 311 -22.86 -17.82 7.91
C THR A 311 -23.89 -18.83 8.44
N GLN A 312 -24.29 -18.73 9.71
CA GLN A 312 -25.31 -19.62 10.31
C GLN A 312 -26.72 -19.43 9.71
N ARG A 313 -27.06 -18.24 9.22
CA ARG A 313 -28.35 -17.98 8.55
C ARG A 313 -28.42 -18.59 7.16
N ASN A 314 -27.28 -18.68 6.45
CA ASN A 314 -27.22 -19.11 5.05
C ASN A 314 -26.96 -20.61 4.89
N ILE A 315 -26.32 -21.26 5.87
CA ILE A 315 -26.13 -22.72 5.89
C ILE A 315 -27.25 -23.33 6.75
N ASN A 316 -28.29 -23.86 6.09
CA ASN A 316 -29.47 -24.42 6.75
C ASN A 316 -29.18 -25.77 7.44
N ALA A 317 -28.36 -25.78 8.50
CA ALA A 317 -27.90 -26.99 9.16
C ALA A 317 -28.37 -27.06 10.62
N LYS A 318 -29.38 -27.92 10.86
CA LYS A 318 -29.84 -28.36 12.20
C LYS A 318 -28.73 -28.91 13.11
N GLU A 319 -27.56 -29.22 12.57
CA GLU A 319 -26.43 -29.87 13.23
C GLU A 319 -25.33 -28.89 13.70
N LEU A 320 -25.47 -27.59 13.43
CA LEU A 320 -24.59 -26.55 14.01
C LEU A 320 -25.12 -26.01 15.36
N ASN A 321 -26.27 -26.48 15.81
CA ASN A 321 -26.93 -26.05 17.04
C ASN A 321 -26.18 -26.45 18.32
N ASP A 322 -25.26 -27.41 18.23
CA ASP A 322 -24.46 -27.88 19.37
C ASP A 322 -23.19 -27.02 19.60
N TYR A 323 -22.88 -26.11 18.67
CA TYR A 323 -21.77 -25.16 18.80
C TYR A 323 -22.27 -23.82 19.33
N ILE A 324 -21.54 -23.24 20.29
CA ILE A 324 -21.88 -21.94 20.88
C ILE A 324 -21.89 -20.89 19.75
N LYS A 325 -23.03 -20.20 19.58
CA LYS A 325 -23.16 -19.11 18.62
C LYS A 325 -22.09 -18.05 18.88
N GLY A 326 -21.46 -17.56 17.82
CA GLY A 326 -20.35 -16.60 17.92
C GLY A 326 -18.98 -17.21 18.25
N THR A 327 -18.84 -18.55 18.35
CA THR A 327 -17.56 -19.17 18.72
C THR A 327 -16.95 -20.02 17.61
N TRP A 328 -15.79 -19.61 17.09
CA TRP A 328 -15.06 -20.34 16.03
C TRP A 328 -14.02 -21.31 16.62
N THR A 329 -14.48 -22.43 17.18
CA THR A 329 -13.59 -23.43 17.79
C THR A 329 -12.87 -24.27 16.73
N ASN A 330 -11.75 -24.90 17.12
CA ASN A 330 -11.07 -25.89 16.26
C ASN A 330 -12.03 -27.00 15.84
N ASP A 331 -12.86 -27.47 16.77
CA ASP A 331 -13.82 -28.55 16.53
C ASP A 331 -14.88 -28.15 15.48
N MET A 332 -15.34 -26.90 15.50
CA MET A 332 -16.28 -26.39 14.50
C MET A 332 -15.63 -26.31 13.10
N ARG A 333 -14.40 -25.79 13.03
CA ARG A 333 -13.61 -25.75 11.79
C ARG A 333 -13.38 -27.15 11.22
N THR A 334 -12.98 -28.09 12.07
CA THR A 334 -12.75 -29.49 11.70
C THR A 334 -14.04 -30.18 11.25
N ALA A 335 -15.18 -29.91 11.90
CA ALA A 335 -16.48 -30.47 11.50
C ALA A 335 -16.95 -29.94 10.13
N LEU A 336 -16.78 -28.65 9.87
CA LEU A 336 -17.05 -28.03 8.56
C LEU A 336 -16.13 -28.63 7.47
N TRP A 337 -14.84 -28.82 7.78
CA TRP A 337 -13.88 -29.46 6.89
C TRP A 337 -14.26 -30.90 6.52
N TYR A 338 -14.60 -31.74 7.49
CA TYR A 338 -15.01 -33.13 7.21
C TYR A 338 -16.28 -33.20 6.36
N LYS A 339 -17.24 -32.30 6.57
CA LYS A 339 -18.44 -32.21 5.73
C LYS A 339 -18.10 -31.79 4.30
N TYR A 340 -17.27 -30.76 4.14
CA TYR A 340 -16.82 -30.30 2.83
C TYR A 340 -16.04 -31.39 2.07
N LYS A 341 -15.10 -32.06 2.75
CA LYS A 341 -14.34 -33.19 2.21
C LYS A 341 -15.25 -34.34 1.77
N ASN A 342 -16.25 -34.68 2.60
CA ASN A 342 -17.20 -35.74 2.27
C ASN A 342 -18.10 -35.36 1.09
N TRP A 343 -18.56 -34.10 1.02
CA TRP A 343 -19.34 -33.58 -0.11
C TRP A 343 -18.55 -33.57 -1.43
N MET A 344 -17.28 -33.15 -1.39
CA MET A 344 -16.36 -33.17 -2.54
C MET A 344 -15.99 -34.59 -2.99
N SER A 345 -16.00 -35.55 -2.06
CA SER A 345 -15.71 -36.96 -2.35
C SER A 345 -16.90 -37.74 -2.93
N ASP A 346 -18.11 -37.18 -2.87
CA ASP A 346 -19.29 -37.78 -3.47
C ASP A 346 -19.38 -37.44 -4.97
N LYS A 347 -18.84 -38.36 -5.78
CA LYS A 347 -18.81 -38.24 -7.25
C LYS A 347 -20.19 -38.07 -7.90
N THR A 348 -21.27 -38.44 -7.22
CA THR A 348 -22.63 -38.32 -7.81
C THR A 348 -23.21 -36.90 -7.69
N ALA A 349 -22.70 -36.10 -6.75
CA ALA A 349 -23.07 -34.69 -6.60
C ALA A 349 -22.30 -33.77 -7.57
N SER A 350 -21.09 -34.15 -7.98
CA SER A 350 -20.21 -33.32 -8.83
C SER A 350 -20.58 -33.31 -10.32
N GLU A 351 -21.25 -34.35 -10.82
CA GLU A 351 -21.59 -34.48 -12.24
C GLU A 351 -22.92 -33.83 -12.63
N LYS A 352 -23.80 -33.53 -11.66
CA LYS A 352 -25.17 -33.02 -11.93
C LYS A 352 -25.34 -31.51 -11.79
N ASN A 353 -24.30 -30.77 -11.39
CA ASN A 353 -24.47 -29.36 -11.02
C ASN A 353 -23.77 -28.41 -12.00
N PRO A 354 -24.51 -27.62 -12.81
CA PRO A 354 -23.92 -26.66 -13.77
C PRO A 354 -23.17 -25.48 -13.10
N PHE A 355 -23.15 -25.43 -11.77
CA PHE A 355 -22.49 -24.40 -10.97
C PHE A 355 -21.01 -24.66 -10.67
N ARG A 356 -20.32 -25.51 -11.44
CA ARG A 356 -18.85 -25.67 -11.33
C ARG A 356 -18.07 -24.35 -11.54
N VAL A 357 -18.73 -23.33 -12.09
CA VAL A 357 -18.19 -21.97 -12.34
C VAL A 357 -18.77 -20.92 -11.38
N VAL A 358 -19.75 -21.29 -10.57
CA VAL A 358 -20.30 -20.43 -9.51
C VAL A 358 -19.87 -21.07 -8.20
N MET A 359 -18.56 -20.97 -7.93
CA MET A 359 -17.96 -21.18 -6.62
C MET A 359 -18.42 -20.04 -5.70
N VAL A 360 -19.72 -19.99 -5.45
CA VAL A 360 -20.28 -19.22 -4.35
C VAL A 360 -20.04 -20.06 -3.11
N ASP A 361 -18.91 -19.76 -2.47
CA ASP A 361 -18.98 -19.21 -1.12
C ASP A 361 -19.76 -20.08 -0.11
N MET A 362 -19.41 -21.36 -0.02
CA MET A 362 -19.98 -22.26 1.01
C MET A 362 -19.34 -22.11 2.39
N ASN A 363 -18.42 -21.15 2.58
CA ASN A 363 -17.91 -20.75 3.89
C ASN A 363 -18.21 -19.29 4.25
N GLY A 364 -18.87 -18.53 3.36
CA GLY A 364 -19.14 -17.11 3.54
C GLY A 364 -17.91 -16.20 3.50
N PHE A 365 -16.72 -16.71 3.84
CA PHE A 365 -15.60 -15.89 4.26
C PHE A 365 -14.30 -16.73 4.36
N VAL A 366 -13.70 -17.09 3.23
CA VAL A 366 -12.29 -17.54 3.21
C VAL A 366 -11.55 -16.66 2.23
N ASP A 367 -10.54 -15.95 2.74
CA ASP A 367 -9.51 -15.29 1.95
C ASP A 367 -9.04 -16.22 0.83
N LYS A 368 -9.09 -15.75 -0.43
CA LYS A 368 -8.63 -16.53 -1.59
C LYS A 368 -7.17 -16.99 -1.42
N ASP A 369 -6.34 -16.32 -0.62
CA ASP A 369 -4.98 -16.78 -0.30
C ASP A 369 -4.97 -18.02 0.59
N MET A 370 -5.91 -18.13 1.53
CA MET A 370 -6.12 -19.37 2.28
C MET A 370 -6.63 -20.45 1.34
N GLU A 371 -7.61 -20.15 0.49
CA GLU A 371 -8.13 -21.08 -0.51
C GLU A 371 -7.03 -21.60 -1.45
N GLN A 372 -6.14 -20.72 -1.93
CA GLN A 372 -5.03 -21.07 -2.82
C GLN A 372 -3.90 -21.81 -2.09
N ALA A 373 -3.54 -21.40 -0.87
CA ALA A 373 -2.62 -22.16 -0.02
C ALA A 373 -3.15 -23.56 0.34
N PHE A 374 -4.48 -23.74 0.39
CA PHE A 374 -5.13 -25.05 0.55
C PHE A 374 -5.20 -25.87 -0.74
N LEU A 375 -5.08 -25.24 -1.91
CA LEU A 375 -5.06 -25.91 -3.21
C LEU A 375 -3.64 -26.29 -3.66
N GLU A 376 -2.63 -25.57 -3.17
CA GLU A 376 -1.21 -25.76 -3.52
C GLU A 376 -0.42 -26.61 -2.50
N GLY A 377 -0.99 -26.88 -1.32
CA GLY A 377 -0.49 -27.87 -0.35
C GLY A 377 -1.24 -29.19 -0.45
#